data_AF-A0A1I4HBV5-F1
#
_entry.id   AF-A0A1I4HBV5-F1
#
_cell.length_a   1.000
_cell.length_b   1.000
_cell.length_c   1.000
_cell.angle_alpha   90.00
_cell.angle_beta   90.00
_cell.angle_gamma   90.00
#
_symmetry.space_group_name_H-M   'P 1'
#
loop_
_entity.id
_entity.type
_entity.pdbx_description
1 polymer ?
#
loop_
_entity_poly.entity_id
_entity_poly.type
_entity_poly.pdbx_seq_one_letter_code
_entity_poly.pdbx_strand_id
1 'polypeptide(L)'
;MDVLLPWQQQYTPEMAAYASLLFLPHGVRVLSAWLMGWKAIPLLLPAAAFTHWLNFGFSGFTPLQIIGLMSGVVCAVVTFWALARAGMDFRITSGTRANWRDILIAGCIASVINTGGMLLAFQQAASTSAGYLVGDVSGMFACMLILMLAFKVLRRFETVSD
;
A
#
# COMPACT_ATOMS: atom_id res chain seq x y z
N MET A 1 15.99 -8.50 -4.39
CA MET A 1 15.29 -8.19 -3.11
C MET A 1 16.24 -8.50 -1.93
N ASP A 2 17.56 -8.38 -2.12
CA ASP A 2 18.54 -9.14 -1.32
C ASP A 2 19.33 -8.30 -0.31
N VAL A 3 19.07 -6.98 -0.26
CA VAL A 3 19.79 -6.09 0.66
C VAL A 3 19.04 -5.91 1.98
N LEU A 4 17.70 -5.99 2.00
CA LEU A 4 16.92 -5.77 3.23
C LEU A 4 16.76 -7.03 4.08
N LEU A 5 16.63 -8.19 3.43
CA LEU A 5 16.41 -9.48 4.10
C LEU A 5 17.52 -9.89 5.10
N PRO A 6 18.82 -9.73 4.79
CA PRO A 6 19.89 -10.15 5.72
C PRO A 6 19.89 -9.35 7.02
N TRP A 7 19.68 -8.03 6.92
CA TRP A 7 19.65 -7.15 8.09
C TRP A 7 18.38 -7.35 8.93
N GLN A 8 17.23 -7.59 8.29
CA GLN A 8 15.99 -7.92 9.00
C GLN A 8 16.11 -9.25 9.76
N GLN A 9 16.76 -10.26 9.17
CA GLN A 9 17.02 -11.55 9.83
C GLN A 9 17.95 -11.43 11.05
N GLN A 10 18.90 -10.50 11.03
CA GLN A 10 19.87 -10.33 12.10
C GLN A 10 19.28 -9.68 13.36
N TYR A 11 18.37 -8.71 13.20
CA TYR A 11 17.83 -7.92 14.33
C TYR A 11 16.39 -8.29 14.71
N THR A 12 15.59 -8.82 13.78
CA THR A 12 14.20 -9.24 14.03
C THR A 12 13.88 -10.55 13.29
N PRO A 13 14.53 -11.68 13.65
CA PRO A 13 14.39 -12.96 12.94
C PRO A 13 12.95 -13.48 12.88
N GLU A 14 12.13 -13.24 13.91
CA GLU A 14 10.71 -13.60 13.91
C GLU A 14 9.88 -12.79 12.92
N MET A 15 10.32 -11.56 12.57
CA MET A 15 9.67 -10.72 11.58
C MET A 15 10.23 -10.88 10.17
N ALA A 16 11.36 -11.57 9.99
CA ALA A 16 11.95 -11.83 8.66
C ALA A 16 11.09 -12.78 7.79
N ALA A 17 10.26 -13.61 8.43
CA ALA A 17 9.26 -14.43 7.74
C ALA A 17 8.09 -13.60 7.18
N TYR A 18 7.91 -12.37 7.67
CA TYR A 18 6.82 -11.49 7.28
C TYR A 18 7.34 -10.47 6.27
N ALA A 19 6.72 -10.48 5.09
CA ALA A 19 7.11 -9.74 3.91
C ALA A 19 7.56 -8.32 4.27
N SER A 20 8.83 -8.01 3.97
CA SER A 20 9.51 -6.72 4.11
C SER A 20 8.92 -5.80 5.18
N LEU A 21 9.64 -5.60 6.29
CA LEU A 21 9.25 -4.67 7.36
C LEU A 21 8.96 -3.24 6.87
N LEU A 22 9.33 -2.93 5.63
CA LEU A 22 8.99 -1.73 4.89
C LEU A 22 8.31 -2.15 3.58
N PHE A 23 6.98 -2.28 3.59
CA PHE A 23 6.20 -2.68 2.41
C PHE A 23 5.70 -1.46 1.63
N LEU A 24 6.59 -0.90 0.80
CA LEU A 24 6.26 0.28 -0.04
C LEU A 24 5.04 0.12 -0.94
N PRO A 25 4.72 -1.07 -1.52
CA PRO A 25 3.58 -1.19 -2.42
C PRO A 25 2.25 -0.77 -1.80
N HIS A 26 2.09 -0.91 -0.48
CA HIS A 26 0.90 -0.39 0.22
C HIS A 26 0.79 1.13 0.12
N GLY A 27 1.88 1.85 0.42
CA GLY A 27 1.92 3.31 0.30
C GLY A 27 1.57 3.79 -1.11
N VAL A 28 2.09 3.13 -2.15
CA VAL A 28 1.77 3.44 -3.55
C VAL A 28 0.27 3.27 -3.82
N ARG A 29 -0.34 2.16 -3.38
CA ARG A 29 -1.78 1.91 -3.56
C ARG A 29 -2.64 2.99 -2.87
N VAL A 30 -2.29 3.36 -1.64
CA VAL A 30 -2.99 4.40 -0.87
C VAL A 30 -2.89 5.76 -1.58
N LEU A 31 -1.69 6.16 -1.99
CA LEU A 31 -1.48 7.44 -2.68
C LEU A 31 -2.14 7.49 -4.06
N SER A 32 -2.08 6.41 -4.83
CA SER A 32 -2.79 6.31 -6.11
C SER A 32 -4.30 6.42 -5.92
N ALA A 33 -4.88 5.74 -4.92
CA ALA A 33 -6.30 5.85 -4.60
C ALA A 33 -6.68 7.24 -4.11
N TRP A 34 -5.81 7.90 -3.35
CA TRP A 34 -6.01 9.27 -2.88
C TRP A 34 -6.01 10.30 -4.01
N LEU A 35 -5.07 10.18 -4.96
CA LEU A 35 -4.92 11.11 -6.09
C LEU A 35 -5.92 10.86 -7.21
N MET A 36 -6.23 9.59 -7.51
CA MET A 36 -6.97 9.20 -8.71
C MET A 36 -8.34 8.59 -8.41
N GLY A 37 -8.66 8.36 -7.14
CA GLY A 37 -9.90 7.70 -6.72
C GLY A 37 -10.05 6.33 -7.38
N TRP A 38 -11.22 6.09 -7.97
CA TRP A 38 -11.56 4.83 -8.65
C TRP A 38 -10.64 4.49 -9.84
N LYS A 39 -10.04 5.50 -10.49
CA LYS A 39 -9.11 5.28 -11.61
C LYS A 39 -7.82 4.58 -11.18
N ALA A 40 -7.53 4.52 -9.88
CA ALA A 40 -6.39 3.76 -9.35
C ALA A 40 -6.54 2.26 -9.60
N ILE A 41 -7.76 1.71 -9.65
CA ILE A 41 -7.98 0.26 -9.85
C ILE A 41 -7.39 -0.22 -11.18
N PRO A 42 -7.82 0.29 -12.35
CA PRO A 42 -7.27 -0.15 -13.63
C PRO A 42 -5.78 0.20 -13.80
N LEU A 43 -5.28 1.22 -13.07
CA LEU A 43 -3.87 1.57 -13.08
C LEU A 43 -3.00 0.55 -12.32
N LEU A 44 -3.47 0.10 -11.16
CA LEU A 44 -2.73 -0.79 -10.27
C LEU A 44 -2.87 -2.26 -10.65
N LEU A 45 -3.99 -2.63 -11.28
CA LEU A 45 -4.31 -4.02 -11.61
C LEU A 45 -3.25 -4.72 -12.48
N PRO A 46 -2.71 -4.14 -13.56
CA PRO A 46 -1.68 -4.79 -14.37
C PRO A 46 -0.39 -5.05 -13.56
N ALA A 47 0.04 -4.07 -12.76
CA ALA A 47 1.22 -4.21 -11.92
C ALA A 47 1.01 -5.29 -10.84
N ALA A 48 -0.18 -5.34 -10.23
CA ALA A 48 -0.54 -6.36 -9.24
C ALA A 48 -0.61 -7.76 -9.86
N ALA A 49 -1.25 -7.91 -11.03
CA ALA A 49 -1.32 -9.17 -11.78
C ALA A 49 0.06 -9.66 -12.20
N PHE A 50 0.91 -8.77 -12.71
CA PHE A 50 2.27 -9.12 -13.09
C PHE A 50 3.10 -9.56 -11.89
N THR A 51 3.02 -8.83 -10.77
CA THR A 51 3.72 -9.20 -9.54
C THR A 51 3.22 -10.55 -9.01
N HIS A 52 1.92 -10.79 -9.03
CA HIS A 52 1.34 -12.07 -8.59
C HIS A 52 1.82 -13.24 -9.47
N TRP A 53 1.84 -13.04 -10.79
CA TRP A 53 2.38 -14.02 -11.73
C TRP A 53 3.87 -14.30 -11.48
N LEU A 54 4.69 -13.29 -11.16
CA LEU A 54 6.10 -13.51 -10.81
C LEU A 54 6.29 -14.33 -9.53
N ASN A 55 5.38 -14.21 -8.55
CA ASN A 55 5.49 -14.92 -7.28
C ASN A 55 4.95 -16.36 -7.34
N PHE A 56 3.85 -16.57 -8.06
CA PHE A 56 3.10 -17.83 -8.02
C PHE A 56 2.95 -18.50 -9.39
N GLY A 57 3.42 -17.89 -10.48
CA GLY A 57 3.21 -18.38 -11.84
C GLY A 57 1.75 -18.44 -12.25
N PHE A 58 1.45 -19.24 -13.28
CA PHE A 58 0.07 -19.46 -13.74
C PHE A 58 -0.78 -20.26 -12.75
N SER A 59 -0.17 -21.12 -11.93
CA SER A 59 -0.87 -21.85 -10.85
C SER A 59 -1.38 -20.93 -9.74
N GLY A 60 -0.86 -19.70 -9.66
CA GLY A 60 -1.33 -18.67 -8.73
C GLY A 60 -2.70 -18.08 -9.05
N PHE A 61 -3.27 -18.30 -10.23
CA PHE A 61 -4.56 -17.72 -10.64
C PHE A 61 -5.76 -18.61 -10.27
N THR A 62 -5.78 -19.08 -9.03
CA THR A 62 -6.98 -19.74 -8.47
C THR A 62 -8.00 -18.69 -8.01
N PRO A 63 -9.31 -19.02 -7.94
CA PRO A 63 -10.33 -18.07 -7.50
C PRO A 63 -10.02 -17.41 -6.14
N LEU A 64 -9.48 -18.20 -5.21
CA LEU A 64 -9.15 -17.74 -3.86
C LEU A 64 -7.96 -16.77 -3.85
N GLN A 65 -6.93 -17.04 -4.65
CA GLN A 65 -5.78 -16.13 -4.78
C GLN A 65 -6.11 -14.85 -5.55
N ILE A 66 -7.03 -14.92 -6.53
CA ILE A 66 -7.56 -13.73 -7.21
C ILE A 66 -8.27 -12.82 -6.20
N ILE A 67 -9.00 -13.37 -5.23
CA ILE A 67 -9.59 -12.56 -4.15
C ILE A 67 -8.50 -11.84 -3.34
N GLY A 68 -7.40 -12.51 -3.00
CA GLY A 68 -6.26 -11.90 -2.32
C GLY A 68 -5.61 -10.78 -3.14
N LEU A 69 -5.39 -11.01 -4.43
CA LEU A 69 -4.88 -10.01 -5.37
C LEU A 69 -5.80 -8.79 -5.45
N MET A 70 -7.10 -9.03 -5.64
CA MET A 70 -8.09 -7.96 -5.77
C MET A 70 -8.29 -7.20 -4.47
N SER A 71 -8.19 -7.87 -3.32
CA SER A 71 -8.18 -7.21 -2.01
C SER A 71 -7.09 -6.14 -1.95
N GLY A 72 -5.87 -6.47 -2.38
CA GLY A 72 -4.77 -5.52 -2.42
C GLY A 72 -4.95 -4.36 -3.39
N VAL A 73 -5.65 -4.56 -4.52
CA VAL A 73 -5.91 -3.50 -5.51
C VAL A 73 -7.03 -2.57 -5.06
N VAL A 74 -8.07 -3.12 -4.44
CA VAL A 74 -9.33 -2.41 -4.19
C VAL A 74 -9.40 -1.82 -2.78
N CYS A 75 -8.64 -2.35 -1.80
CA CYS A 75 -8.71 -1.95 -0.39
C CYS A 75 -8.66 -0.44 -0.18
N ALA A 76 -7.68 0.24 -0.79
CA ALA A 76 -7.48 1.68 -0.62
C ALA A 76 -8.64 2.49 -1.23
N VAL A 77 -9.09 2.11 -2.43
CA VAL A 77 -10.19 2.80 -3.12
C VAL A 77 -11.51 2.65 -2.36
N VAL A 78 -11.81 1.44 -1.87
CA VAL A 78 -12.98 1.17 -1.02
C VAL A 78 -12.89 1.96 0.27
N THR A 79 -11.70 2.05 0.88
CA THR A 79 -11.51 2.84 2.11
C THR A 79 -11.86 4.31 1.90
N PHE A 80 -11.26 4.96 0.89
CA PHE A 80 -11.57 6.37 0.61
C PHE A 80 -13.04 6.57 0.22
N TRP A 81 -13.65 5.62 -0.48
CA TRP A 81 -15.06 5.70 -0.83
C TRP A 81 -15.98 5.53 0.39
N ALA A 82 -15.67 4.60 1.29
CA ALA A 82 -16.43 4.37 2.51
C ALA A 82 -16.33 5.57 3.47
N LEU A 83 -15.13 6.13 3.64
CA LEU A 83 -14.90 7.33 4.43
C LEU A 83 -15.68 8.53 3.87
N ALA A 84 -15.63 8.74 2.55
CA ALA A 84 -16.42 9.80 1.90
C ALA A 84 -17.93 9.60 2.12
N ARG A 85 -18.44 8.37 2.06
CA ARG A 85 -19.85 8.05 2.38
C ARG A 85 -20.21 8.30 3.86
N ALA A 86 -19.25 8.15 4.77
CA ALA A 86 -19.42 8.44 6.18
C ALA A 86 -19.31 9.95 6.51
N GLY A 87 -19.17 10.82 5.51
CA GLY A 87 -19.02 12.27 5.69
C GLY A 87 -17.58 12.72 5.96
N MET A 88 -16.61 11.81 5.89
CA MET A 88 -15.17 12.08 6.05
C MET A 88 -14.48 12.01 4.69
N ASP A 89 -14.70 13.01 3.84
CA ASP A 89 -14.07 13.04 2.52
C ASP A 89 -12.62 13.53 2.60
N PHE A 90 -11.69 12.57 2.62
CA PHE A 90 -10.25 12.81 2.64
C PHE A 90 -9.63 12.97 1.24
N ARG A 91 -10.44 12.95 0.18
CA ARG A 91 -9.96 13.10 -1.19
C ARG A 91 -9.55 14.54 -1.46
N ILE A 92 -8.59 14.71 -2.37
CA ILE A 92 -8.23 16.04 -2.85
C ILE A 92 -9.40 16.58 -3.67
N THR A 93 -10.04 17.62 -3.14
CA THR A 93 -10.99 18.45 -3.90
C THR A 93 -10.34 19.80 -4.20
N SER A 94 -10.63 20.39 -5.36
CA SER A 94 -10.16 21.72 -5.74
C SER A 94 -10.41 22.73 -4.60
N GLY A 95 -9.34 23.25 -4.00
CA GLY A 95 -9.40 24.21 -2.88
C GLY A 95 -9.13 23.64 -1.48
N THR A 96 -9.02 22.33 -1.31
CA THR A 96 -8.65 21.70 -0.02
C THR A 96 -7.14 21.44 0.08
N ARG A 97 -6.54 21.74 1.24
CA ARG A 97 -5.12 21.46 1.49
C ARG A 97 -4.94 19.97 1.72
N ALA A 98 -3.93 19.39 1.08
CA ALA A 98 -3.51 18.01 1.35
C ALA A 98 -3.08 17.86 2.82
N ASN A 99 -3.76 16.98 3.55
CA ASN A 99 -3.42 16.67 4.93
C ASN A 99 -2.82 15.25 5.00
N TRP A 100 -1.54 15.17 5.36
CA TRP A 100 -0.83 13.90 5.45
C TRP A 100 -1.43 12.95 6.50
N ARG A 101 -2.10 13.49 7.53
CA ARG A 101 -2.73 12.69 8.59
C ARG A 101 -3.91 11.88 8.06
N ASP A 102 -4.69 12.47 7.18
CA ASP A 102 -5.89 11.84 6.61
C ASP A 102 -5.49 10.66 5.70
N ILE A 103 -4.38 10.82 4.96
CA ILE A 103 -3.78 9.76 4.14
C ILE A 103 -3.30 8.60 5.03
N LEU A 104 -2.62 8.89 6.15
CA LEU A 104 -2.17 7.85 7.06
C LEU A 104 -3.34 7.09 7.71
N ILE A 105 -4.38 7.79 8.17
CA ILE A 105 -5.56 7.16 8.77
C ILE A 105 -6.26 6.26 7.73
N ALA A 106 -6.50 6.78 6.53
CA ALA A 106 -7.09 6.00 5.44
C ALA A 106 -6.21 4.79 5.08
N GLY A 107 -4.89 4.95 5.02
CA GLY A 107 -3.99 3.86 4.73
C GLY A 107 -3.93 2.78 5.81
N CYS A 108 -4.06 3.14 7.09
CA CYS A 108 -4.21 2.16 8.17
C CYS A 108 -5.49 1.34 8.03
N ILE A 109 -6.62 1.99 7.73
CA ILE A 109 -7.91 1.31 7.50
C ILE A 109 -7.81 0.40 6.26
N ALA A 110 -7.19 0.89 5.18
CA ALA A 110 -6.97 0.11 3.96
C ALA A 110 -6.10 -1.13 4.21
N SER A 111 -5.10 -1.03 5.09
CA SER A 111 -4.28 -2.17 5.50
C SER A 111 -5.11 -3.23 6.22
N VAL A 112 -5.98 -2.83 7.16
CA VAL A 112 -6.89 -3.77 7.84
C VAL A 112 -7.80 -4.51 6.85
N ILE A 113 -8.36 -3.79 5.86
CA ILE A 113 -9.19 -4.39 4.81
C ILE A 113 -8.38 -5.36 3.94
N ASN A 114 -7.15 -4.98 3.57
CA ASN A 114 -6.23 -5.80 2.79
C ASN A 114 -5.84 -7.09 3.54
N THR A 115 -5.47 -6.98 4.82
CA THR A 115 -5.13 -8.11 5.67
C THR A 115 -6.33 -9.05 5.84
N GLY A 116 -7.54 -8.51 5.99
CA GLY A 116 -8.77 -9.32 6.02
C GLY A 116 -8.98 -10.13 4.75
N GLY A 117 -8.77 -9.52 3.57
CA GLY A 117 -8.87 -10.24 2.30
C GLY A 117 -7.76 -11.27 2.09
N MET A 118 -6.53 -10.99 2.53
CA MET A 118 -5.43 -11.96 2.51
C MET A 118 -5.67 -13.14 3.46
N LEU A 119 -6.27 -12.90 4.63
CA LEU A 119 -6.62 -13.96 5.58
C LEU A 119 -7.62 -14.95 4.96
N LEU A 120 -8.65 -14.43 4.28
CA LEU A 120 -9.61 -15.26 3.55
C LEU A 120 -8.96 -15.99 2.37
N ALA A 121 -8.02 -15.34 1.67
CA ALA A 121 -7.40 -15.88 0.47
C ALA A 121 -6.36 -16.99 0.73
N PHE A 122 -5.61 -16.86 1.83
CA PHE A 122 -4.43 -17.69 2.09
C PHE A 122 -4.49 -18.45 3.43
N GLN A 123 -5.59 -18.34 4.19
CA GLN A 123 -5.79 -19.00 5.49
C GLN A 123 -4.60 -18.82 6.46
N GLN A 124 -4.05 -17.60 6.50
CA GLN A 124 -2.81 -17.33 7.21
C GLN A 124 -3.00 -17.27 8.74
N ALA A 125 -1.93 -17.55 9.49
CA ALA A 125 -1.94 -17.41 10.94
C ALA A 125 -2.08 -15.94 11.37
N ALA A 126 -2.72 -15.69 12.52
CA ALA A 126 -2.96 -14.33 13.04
C ALA A 126 -1.66 -13.54 13.31
N SER A 127 -0.56 -14.22 13.66
CA SER A 127 0.77 -13.60 13.83
C SER A 127 1.30 -13.00 12.54
N THR A 128 1.05 -13.66 11.40
CA THR A 128 1.44 -13.18 10.07
C THR A 128 0.69 -11.92 9.67
N SER A 129 -0.59 -11.82 10.06
CA SER A 129 -1.43 -10.64 9.83
C SER A 129 -0.91 -9.39 10.56
N ALA A 130 -0.40 -9.55 11.78
CA ALA A 130 0.20 -8.44 12.53
C ALA A 130 1.48 -7.92 11.86
N GLY A 131 2.31 -8.82 11.34
CA GLY A 131 3.50 -8.46 10.56
C GLY A 131 3.17 -7.63 9.32
N TYR A 132 2.13 -8.01 8.58
CA TYR A 132 1.68 -7.23 7.41
C TYR A 132 1.20 -5.83 7.78
N LEU A 133 0.43 -5.69 8.86
CA LEU A 133 -0.03 -4.37 9.31
C LEU A 133 1.15 -3.45 9.66
N VAL A 134 2.16 -3.98 10.37
CA VAL A 134 3.36 -3.21 10.70
C VAL A 134 4.11 -2.80 9.44
N GLY A 135 4.31 -3.73 8.50
CA GLY A 135 5.00 -3.49 7.24
C GLY A 135 4.27 -2.50 6.32
N ASP A 136 2.93 -2.55 6.29
CA ASP A 136 2.08 -1.64 5.54
C ASP A 136 2.18 -0.21 6.08
N VAL A 137 2.08 -0.04 7.41
CA VAL A 137 2.12 1.29 8.04
C VAL A 137 3.51 1.92 7.91
N SER A 138 4.58 1.17 8.19
CA SER A 138 5.96 1.65 8.03
C SER A 138 6.29 1.94 6.56
N GLY A 139 5.85 1.07 5.65
CA GLY A 139 6.04 1.19 4.20
C GLY A 139 5.32 2.41 3.63
N MET A 140 4.09 2.65 4.09
CA MET A 140 3.33 3.85 3.73
C MET A 140 4.04 5.12 4.22
N PHE A 141 4.48 5.15 5.48
CA PHE A 141 5.18 6.31 6.03
C PHE A 141 6.48 6.59 5.26
N ALA A 142 7.27 5.56 4.99
CA ALA A 142 8.47 5.67 4.18
C ALA A 142 8.18 6.15 2.75
N CYS A 143 7.12 5.64 2.12
CA CYS A 143 6.70 6.06 0.78
C CYS A 143 6.36 7.57 0.74
N MET A 144 5.62 8.07 1.74
CA MET A 144 5.31 9.49 1.86
C MET A 144 6.57 10.33 2.08
N LEU A 145 7.50 9.88 2.94
CA LEU A 145 8.79 10.55 3.15
C LEU A 145 9.60 10.66 1.85
N ILE A 146 9.72 9.56 1.11
CA ILE A 146 10.42 9.52 -0.17
C ILE A 146 9.79 10.53 -1.15
N LEU A 147 8.46 10.54 -1.25
CA LEU A 147 7.76 11.45 -2.16
C LEU A 147 7.95 12.93 -1.77
N MET A 148 7.91 13.23 -0.47
CA MET A 148 8.18 14.60 0.03
C MET A 148 9.60 15.04 -0.28
N LEU A 149 10.59 14.17 -0.10
CA LEU A 149 11.99 14.47 -0.44
C LEU A 149 12.16 14.66 -1.96
N ALA A 150 11.54 13.82 -2.77
CA ALA A 150 11.57 13.92 -4.22
C ALA A 150 11.00 15.28 -4.69
N PHE A 151 9.82 15.68 -4.20
CA PHE A 151 9.24 16.98 -4.55
C PHE A 151 10.05 18.16 -4.04
N LYS A 152 10.66 18.05 -2.85
CA LYS A 152 11.56 19.08 -2.31
C LYS A 152 12.77 19.30 -3.21
N VAL A 153 13.35 18.22 -3.73
CA VAL A 153 14.49 18.25 -4.66
C VAL A 153 14.07 18.82 -6.01
N LEU A 154 12.96 18.35 -6.59
CA LEU A 154 12.43 18.83 -7.87
C LEU A 154 12.17 20.36 -7.84
N ARG A 155 11.52 20.85 -6.80
CA ARG A 155 11.26 22.29 -6.62
C ARG A 155 12.55 23.12 -6.51
N ARG A 156 13.63 22.52 -5.98
CA ARG A 156 14.93 23.17 -5.89
C ARG A 156 15.66 23.23 -7.25
N PHE A 157 15.36 22.33 -8.17
CA PHE A 157 15.87 22.40 -9.53
C PHE A 157 15.10 23.41 -10.40
N GLU A 158 13.78 23.52 -10.22
CA GLU A 158 12.98 24.55 -10.91
C GLU A 158 13.47 25.96 -10.54
N THR A 159 13.68 26.23 -9.25
CA THR A 159 14.15 27.54 -8.77
C THR A 159 15.59 27.90 -9.11
N VAL A 160 16.40 26.96 -9.61
CA VAL A 160 17.79 27.21 -10.07
C VAL A 160 17.86 27.37 -11.59
N SER A 161 16.79 27.00 -12.30
CA SER A 161 16.71 27.11 -13.76
C SER A 161 16.02 28.40 -14.25
N ASP A 162 15.50 29.21 -13.31
CA ASP A 162 14.97 30.57 -13.51
C ASP A 162 16.00 31.64 -13.10
#